data_AF-A0AAW1RJB4-F1
#
_entry.id   AF-A0AAW1RJB4-F1
#
_cell.length_a   1.000
_cell.length_b   1.000
_cell.length_c   1.000
_cell.angle_alpha   90.00
_cell.angle_beta   90.00
_cell.angle_gamma   90.00
#
_symmetry.space_group_name_H-M   'P 1'
#
loop_
_entity.id
_entity.type
_entity.pdbx_description
1 polymer ?
#
loop_
_entity_poly.entity_id
_entity_poly.type
_entity_poly.pdbx_seq_one_letter_code
_entity_poly.pdbx_strand_id
1 'polypeptide(L)'
;MSVHELVEDFCRSLRRRHVEGSLATGKRTAEVLRILITSQRHADAQSLLDDVRRVGVKIQSAKPLELAIGNMVRRVLHMIREVVQQVVQEAESRPVSEGQKEQVAEKEVVEGLLSKAFQTHQLATRSVSLVNLLDQPAVLDHVSGDSTLTGHAEALKQSLLMDTAIQAAANAAQSETELSDHADGPTRKKRGPTWQGKPDVIERINELIEELDDIESNISLQASEHIHAKEVILTFGYSHTTLLFLKEAAKKRDFQVVVAEGAPTYGGHEMARTLAQAGINTTALCDAAVFAMMARVNKVLVGAHALLANGGVMAAVGSHLVAMAAKHHAIPFVVLAGLHKLSPLFPHDPSVTFNDFKSPADVVDFNVVAETLHMDPESPEQTSSYVHVPNPTFDYVPPELVSLFVTDTGGYTPSYVYRLLAEYYTREDYALSNELLNSITR
;
A
#
# COMPACT_ATOMS: atom_id res chain seq x y z
N MET A 1 22.92 16.20 -5.88
CA MET A 1 21.58 16.59 -5.45
C MET A 1 21.41 16.16 -4.01
N SER A 2 21.01 17.06 -3.11
CA SER A 2 20.80 16.68 -1.70
C SER A 2 19.52 15.85 -1.55
N VAL A 3 19.43 14.99 -0.53
CA VAL A 3 18.20 14.19 -0.29
C VAL A 3 16.99 15.09 -0.07
N HIS A 4 17.17 16.22 0.64
CA HIS A 4 16.10 17.18 0.88
C HIS A 4 15.57 17.78 -0.43
N GLU A 5 16.46 18.13 -1.36
CA GLU A 5 16.11 18.65 -2.68
C GLU A 5 15.35 17.60 -3.51
N LEU A 6 15.75 16.32 -3.43
CA LEU A 6 15.03 15.22 -4.07
C LEU A 6 13.60 15.05 -3.57
N VAL A 7 13.41 15.11 -2.26
CA VAL A 7 12.08 15.03 -1.66
C VAL A 7 11.23 16.23 -2.09
N GLU A 8 11.77 17.45 -2.08
CA GLU A 8 11.06 18.66 -2.51
C GLU A 8 10.68 18.64 -3.99
N ASP A 9 11.60 18.20 -4.85
CA ASP A 9 11.34 18.05 -6.28
C ASP A 9 10.26 17.01 -6.54
N PHE A 10 10.29 15.88 -5.82
CA PHE A 10 9.25 14.86 -5.93
C PHE A 10 7.89 15.38 -5.46
N CYS A 11 7.83 16.05 -4.30
CA CYS A 11 6.61 16.71 -3.82
C CYS A 11 6.06 17.72 -4.83
N ARG A 12 6.93 18.51 -5.49
CA ARG A 12 6.51 19.44 -6.55
C ARG A 12 5.93 18.71 -7.76
N SER A 13 6.54 17.62 -8.19
CA SER A 13 6.03 16.78 -9.28
C SER A 13 4.67 16.15 -8.94
N LEU A 14 4.47 15.71 -7.69
CA LEU A 14 3.19 15.15 -7.23
C LEU A 14 2.07 16.20 -7.25
N ARG A 15 2.31 17.40 -6.71
CA ARG A 15 1.31 18.50 -6.71
C ARG A 15 0.95 18.96 -8.12
N ARG A 16 1.92 18.95 -9.04
CA ARG A 16 1.73 19.31 -10.45
C ARG A 16 1.17 18.19 -11.31
N ARG A 17 0.90 17.01 -10.73
CA ARG A 17 0.38 15.84 -11.46
C ARG A 17 1.29 15.39 -12.61
N HIS A 18 2.61 15.58 -12.47
CA HIS A 18 3.58 15.10 -13.46
C HIS A 18 3.87 13.60 -13.32
N VAL A 19 3.68 13.06 -12.11
CA VAL A 19 3.76 11.62 -11.83
C VAL A 19 2.37 11.20 -11.33
N GLU A 20 1.69 10.40 -12.13
CA GLU A 20 0.35 9.91 -11.83
C GLU A 20 0.33 8.38 -11.83
N GLY A 21 -0.66 7.83 -11.12
CA GLY A 21 -0.88 6.40 -11.01
C GLY A 21 -0.14 5.78 -9.82
N SER A 22 -0.86 4.88 -9.16
CA SER A 22 -0.40 4.09 -8.02
C SER A 22 0.97 3.43 -8.20
N LEU A 23 1.24 2.83 -9.37
CA LEU A 23 2.50 2.12 -9.62
C LEU A 23 3.70 3.07 -9.73
N ALA A 24 3.59 4.10 -10.57
CA ALA A 24 4.68 5.06 -10.79
C ALA A 24 4.99 5.87 -9.52
N THR A 25 3.95 6.30 -8.80
CA THR A 25 4.10 7.02 -7.52
C THR A 25 4.64 6.13 -6.42
N GLY A 26 4.17 4.87 -6.33
CA GLY A 26 4.69 3.87 -5.40
C GLY A 26 6.17 3.58 -5.63
N LYS A 27 6.57 3.22 -6.86
CA LYS A 27 7.96 2.95 -7.23
C LYS A 27 8.87 4.13 -6.92
N ARG A 28 8.48 5.34 -7.33
CA ARG A 28 9.26 6.54 -7.06
C ARG A 28 9.42 6.82 -5.57
N THR A 29 8.39 6.52 -4.77
CA THR A 29 8.44 6.65 -3.31
C THR A 29 9.45 5.68 -2.71
N ALA A 30 9.43 4.40 -3.11
CA ALA A 30 10.40 3.39 -2.67
C ALA A 30 11.84 3.78 -3.04
N GLU A 31 12.07 4.29 -4.26
CA GLU A 31 13.39 4.79 -4.70
C GLU A 31 13.89 5.97 -3.84
N VAL A 32 13.01 6.94 -3.54
CA VAL A 32 13.35 8.08 -2.70
C VAL A 32 13.69 7.63 -1.28
N LEU A 33 12.91 6.71 -0.71
CA LEU A 33 13.19 6.14 0.61
C LEU A 33 14.49 5.33 0.63
N ARG A 34 14.79 4.56 -0.42
CA ARG A 34 16.09 3.88 -0.55
C ARG A 34 17.26 4.86 -0.52
N ILE A 35 17.17 5.95 -1.30
CA ILE A 35 18.20 6.99 -1.36
C ILE A 35 18.34 7.71 -0.02
N LEU A 36 17.22 8.00 0.65
CA LEU A 36 17.16 8.59 1.99
C LEU A 36 17.95 7.74 2.98
N ILE A 37 17.58 6.46 3.09
CA ILE A 37 18.18 5.50 4.01
C ILE A 37 19.66 5.36 3.70
N THR A 38 20.04 5.17 2.43
CA THR A 38 21.44 5.02 2.02
C THR A 38 22.29 6.23 2.40
N SER A 39 21.80 7.44 2.14
CA SER A 39 22.57 8.68 2.27
C SER A 39 22.69 9.17 3.71
N GLN A 40 21.64 9.03 4.51
CA GLN A 40 21.63 9.50 5.89
C GLN A 40 22.27 8.49 6.86
N ARG A 41 22.79 8.98 7.98
CA ARG A 41 23.35 8.14 9.05
C ARG A 41 22.41 8.18 10.24
N HIS A 42 22.11 7.00 10.77
CA HIS A 42 21.22 6.81 11.91
C HIS A 42 21.99 6.03 12.97
N ALA A 43 21.94 6.53 14.21
CA ALA A 43 22.66 5.91 15.33
C ALA A 43 22.01 4.58 15.74
N ASP A 44 20.70 4.48 15.57
CA ASP A 44 19.81 3.44 16.05
C ASP A 44 18.62 3.26 15.10
N ALA A 45 17.86 2.19 15.29
CA ALA A 45 16.71 1.89 14.45
C ALA A 45 15.55 2.89 14.65
N GLN A 46 15.38 3.46 15.85
CA GLN A 46 14.30 4.39 16.12
C GLN A 46 14.51 5.71 15.36
N SER A 47 15.74 6.26 15.35
CA SER A 47 16.03 7.45 14.53
C SER A 47 15.81 7.23 13.04
N LEU A 48 16.03 6.01 12.53
CA LEU A 48 15.71 5.62 11.15
C LEU A 48 14.20 5.60 10.89
N LEU A 49 13.42 4.98 11.77
CA LEU A 49 11.96 4.94 11.70
C LEU A 49 11.36 6.35 11.69
N ASP A 50 11.83 7.23 12.58
CA ASP A 50 11.34 8.60 12.69
C ASP A 50 11.67 9.44 11.45
N ASP A 51 12.86 9.27 10.86
CA ASP A 51 13.24 9.96 9.61
C ASP A 51 12.40 9.48 8.42
N VAL A 52 12.24 8.16 8.26
CA VAL A 52 11.39 7.56 7.22
C VAL A 52 9.94 8.03 7.38
N ARG A 53 9.39 8.00 8.59
CA ARG A 53 8.02 8.46 8.87
C ARG A 53 7.86 9.94 8.55
N ARG A 54 8.79 10.80 9.00
CA ARG A 54 8.77 12.25 8.73
C ARG A 54 8.79 12.55 7.23
N VAL A 55 9.70 11.92 6.47
CA VAL A 55 9.79 12.10 5.03
C VAL A 55 8.54 11.54 4.33
N GLY A 56 8.06 10.38 4.76
CA GLY A 56 6.86 9.75 4.21
C GLY A 56 5.60 10.60 4.38
N VAL A 57 5.36 11.16 5.57
CA VAL A 57 4.25 12.10 5.82
C VAL A 57 4.37 13.35 4.94
N LYS A 58 5.59 13.87 4.74
CA LYS A 58 5.83 15.02 3.86
C LYS A 58 5.53 14.71 2.39
N ILE A 59 5.87 13.52 1.90
CA ILE A 59 5.59 13.11 0.52
C ILE A 59 4.09 12.86 0.35
N GLN A 60 3.45 12.11 1.26
CA GLN A 60 2.03 11.80 1.14
C GLN A 60 1.15 13.05 1.29
N SER A 61 1.52 14.02 2.13
CA SER A 61 0.78 15.28 2.23
C SER A 61 0.80 16.12 0.93
N ALA A 62 1.73 15.87 0.01
CA ALA A 62 1.72 16.52 -1.31
C ALA A 62 0.56 16.05 -2.19
N LYS A 63 0.10 14.79 -2.03
CA LYS A 63 -1.07 14.23 -2.70
C LYS A 63 -1.73 13.16 -1.80
N PRO A 64 -2.56 13.57 -0.82
CA PRO A 64 -3.04 12.68 0.24
C PRO A 64 -3.85 11.48 -0.25
N LEU A 65 -4.62 11.68 -1.33
CA LEU A 65 -5.50 10.67 -1.93
C LEU A 65 -4.75 9.60 -2.75
N GLU A 66 -3.47 9.80 -3.06
CA GLU A 66 -2.64 8.78 -3.69
C GLU A 66 -2.10 7.81 -2.62
N LEU A 67 -2.94 6.84 -2.23
CA LEU A 67 -2.66 5.95 -1.10
C LEU A 67 -1.41 5.07 -1.30
N ALA A 68 -1.03 4.78 -2.55
CA ALA A 68 0.16 4.00 -2.86
C ALA A 68 1.44 4.58 -2.23
N ILE A 69 1.55 5.91 -2.13
CA ILE A 69 2.69 6.58 -1.48
C ILE A 69 2.76 6.18 -0.01
N GLY A 70 1.65 6.35 0.71
CA GLY A 70 1.55 5.98 2.12
C GLY A 70 1.75 4.48 2.34
N ASN A 71 1.25 3.65 1.43
CA ASN A 71 1.41 2.20 1.49
C ASN A 71 2.89 1.82 1.39
N MET A 72 3.66 2.45 0.48
CA MET A 72 5.11 2.20 0.38
C MET A 72 5.86 2.63 1.63
N VAL A 73 5.54 3.80 2.19
CA VAL A 73 6.14 4.28 3.45
C VAL A 73 5.90 3.25 4.57
N ARG A 74 4.66 2.79 4.75
CA ARG A 74 4.32 1.79 5.77
C ARG A 74 5.02 0.45 5.54
N ARG A 75 5.18 0.02 4.28
CA ARG A 75 5.95 -1.19 3.96
C ARG A 75 7.40 -1.05 4.39
N VAL A 76 8.07 0.07 4.12
CA VAL A 76 9.48 0.18 4.56
C VAL A 76 9.61 0.36 6.07
N LEU A 77 8.65 1.00 6.75
CA LEU A 77 8.59 1.01 8.22
C LEU A 77 8.43 -0.41 8.78
N HIS A 78 7.57 -1.24 8.17
CA HIS A 78 7.42 -2.64 8.53
C HIS A 78 8.72 -3.42 8.33
N MET A 79 9.37 -3.31 7.17
CA MET A 79 10.65 -3.96 6.89
C MET A 79 11.75 -3.59 7.89
N ILE A 80 11.85 -2.31 8.30
CA ILE A 80 12.81 -1.88 9.31
C ILE A 80 12.57 -2.61 10.64
N ARG A 81 11.30 -2.73 11.06
CA ARG A 81 10.93 -3.41 12.32
C ARG A 81 11.19 -4.91 12.27
N GLU A 82 10.94 -5.56 11.13
CA GLU A 82 11.28 -6.97 10.94
C GLU A 82 12.79 -7.22 11.07
N VAL A 83 13.62 -6.36 10.47
CA VAL A 83 15.08 -6.46 10.63
C VAL A 83 15.50 -6.26 12.09
N VAL A 84 14.88 -5.32 12.81
CA VAL A 84 15.13 -5.15 14.25
C VAL A 84 14.79 -6.41 15.03
N GLN A 85 13.65 -7.05 14.75
CA GLN A 85 13.25 -8.29 15.41
C GLN A 85 14.20 -9.45 15.10
N GLN A 86 14.69 -9.56 13.87
CA GLN A 86 15.68 -10.56 13.49
C GLN A 86 16.99 -10.39 14.25
N VAL A 87 17.50 -9.16 14.35
CA VAL A 87 18.74 -8.86 15.11
C VAL A 87 18.58 -9.21 16.60
N VAL A 88 17.41 -8.93 17.19
CA VAL A 88 17.13 -9.29 18.60
C VAL A 88 17.11 -10.81 18.78
N GLN A 89 16.44 -11.55 17.89
CA GLN A 89 16.39 -13.02 17.94
C GLN A 89 17.77 -13.66 17.73
N GLU A 90 18.60 -13.10 16.85
CA GLU A 90 19.98 -13.55 16.66
C GLU A 90 20.85 -13.29 17.89
N ALA A 91 20.62 -12.20 18.61
CA ALA A 91 21.32 -11.92 19.86
C ALA A 91 20.90 -12.89 20.99
N GLU A 92 19.60 -13.21 21.09
CA GLU A 92 19.07 -14.16 22.09
C GLU A 92 19.46 -15.62 21.80
N SER A 93 19.67 -15.98 20.54
CA SER A 93 20.04 -17.34 20.12
C SER A 93 21.55 -17.63 20.14
N ARG A 94 22.40 -16.63 20.37
CA ARG A 94 23.85 -16.86 20.57
C ARG A 94 24.06 -17.58 21.90
N PRO A 95 24.61 -18.81 21.91
CA PRO A 95 24.87 -19.52 23.14
C PRO A 95 25.87 -18.72 23.99
N VAL A 96 25.52 -18.49 25.26
CA VAL A 96 26.43 -17.92 26.25
C VAL A 96 27.66 -18.82 26.30
N SER A 97 28.81 -18.27 25.93
CA SER A 97 30.12 -18.87 26.17
C SER A 97 30.35 -18.91 27.69
N GLU A 98 29.79 -19.92 28.36
CA GLU A 98 30.18 -20.25 29.73
C GLU A 98 31.56 -20.92 29.70
N GLY A 99 32.54 -20.22 30.24
CA GLY A 99 33.74 -20.86 30.74
C GLY A 99 33.37 -21.88 31.82
N GLN A 100 33.74 -23.14 31.54
CA GLN A 100 33.89 -24.26 32.48
C GLN A 100 32.62 -24.77 33.18
N LYS A 101 32.06 -25.87 32.65
CA LYS A 101 32.06 -27.18 33.33
C LYS A 101 31.68 -28.32 32.37
N GLU A 102 32.41 -29.41 32.54
CA GLU A 102 32.38 -30.68 31.81
C GLU A 102 31.09 -31.51 31.96
N GLN A 103 30.87 -32.37 30.95
CA GLN A 103 30.02 -33.57 30.86
C GLN A 103 28.50 -33.31 30.68
N VAL A 104 27.83 -33.71 29.59
CA VAL A 104 27.49 -35.10 29.22
C VAL A 104 26.83 -35.12 27.81
N ALA A 105 27.26 -36.10 27.00
CA ALA A 105 26.62 -36.83 25.89
C ALA A 105 26.00 -36.10 24.67
N GLU A 106 26.63 -36.46 23.55
CA GLU A 106 26.21 -36.41 22.14
C GLU A 106 24.71 -36.65 21.87
N LYS A 107 24.15 -35.80 21.00
CA LYS A 107 23.25 -36.20 19.91
C LYS A 107 23.30 -35.14 18.80
N GLU A 108 24.17 -35.37 17.82
CA GLU A 108 24.13 -34.66 16.54
C GLU A 108 22.81 -34.99 15.81
N VAL A 109 21.99 -33.98 15.54
CA VAL A 109 20.96 -34.03 14.51
C VAL A 109 21.38 -33.03 13.44
N VAL A 110 21.71 -33.55 12.27
CA VAL A 110 22.07 -32.79 11.08
C VAL A 110 20.84 -32.01 10.61
N GLU A 111 20.65 -30.79 11.10
CA GLU A 111 19.70 -29.84 10.51
C GLU A 111 20.32 -29.25 9.23
N GLY A 112 19.91 -29.83 8.10
CA GLY A 112 20.30 -29.36 6.78
C GLY A 112 19.79 -27.95 6.48
N LEU A 113 20.54 -27.23 5.65
CA LEU A 113 20.29 -25.85 5.18
C LEU A 113 18.85 -25.56 4.70
N LEU A 114 18.09 -26.59 4.33
CA LEU A 114 16.67 -26.48 3.97
C LEU A 114 15.76 -26.15 5.17
N SER A 115 16.11 -26.52 6.42
CA SER A 115 15.28 -26.20 7.59
C SER A 115 15.32 -24.71 7.94
N LYS A 116 16.46 -24.03 7.72
CA LYS A 116 16.61 -22.60 7.95
C LYS A 116 15.77 -21.76 6.98
N ALA A 117 15.73 -22.13 5.70
CA ALA A 117 14.88 -21.46 4.71
C ALA A 117 13.38 -21.72 4.94
N PHE A 118 13.02 -22.87 5.53
CA PHE A 118 11.64 -23.18 5.91
C PHE A 118 11.21 -22.51 7.22
N GLN A 119 12.12 -22.35 8.19
CA GLN A 119 11.87 -21.66 9.46
C GLN A 119 11.74 -20.15 9.29
N THR A 120 12.53 -19.51 8.42
CA THR A 120 12.40 -18.08 8.12
C THR A 120 11.02 -17.74 7.55
N HIS A 121 10.43 -18.60 6.71
CA HIS A 121 9.07 -18.41 6.19
C HIS A 121 7.95 -18.74 7.21
N GLN A 122 8.16 -19.68 8.15
CA GLN A 122 7.17 -19.98 9.18
C GLN A 122 7.14 -18.97 10.34
N LEU A 123 8.25 -18.29 10.64
CA LEU A 123 8.33 -17.37 11.77
C LEU A 123 7.69 -16.00 11.48
N ALA A 124 7.67 -15.57 10.20
CA ALA A 124 6.91 -14.39 9.75
C ALA A 124 5.38 -14.60 9.74
N THR A 125 4.93 -15.85 9.88
CA THR A 125 3.50 -16.23 9.87
C THR A 125 3.00 -16.69 11.24
N ARG A 126 3.46 -16.05 12.33
CA ARG A 126 2.77 -16.21 13.63
C ARG A 126 1.35 -15.66 13.49
N SER A 127 0.37 -16.57 13.44
CA SER A 127 -1.04 -16.20 13.59
C SER A 127 -1.20 -15.34 14.84
N VAL A 128 -1.90 -14.22 14.73
CA VAL A 128 -2.28 -13.39 15.88
C VAL A 128 -3.15 -14.26 16.80
N SER A 129 -2.56 -14.83 17.85
CA SER A 129 -3.29 -15.54 18.89
C SER A 129 -3.84 -14.50 19.88
N LEU A 130 -4.97 -14.82 20.52
CA LEU A 130 -5.54 -13.97 21.58
C LEU A 130 -4.51 -13.72 22.71
N VAL A 131 -3.62 -14.69 22.93
CA VAL A 131 -2.48 -14.60 23.87
C VAL A 131 -1.51 -13.49 23.45
N ASN A 132 -1.12 -13.44 22.17
CA ASN A 132 -0.22 -12.39 21.66
C ASN A 132 -0.88 -11.00 21.62
N LEU A 133 -2.22 -10.94 21.59
CA LEU A 133 -2.99 -9.70 21.56
C LEU A 133 -3.17 -9.08 22.96
N LEU A 134 -3.24 -9.92 23.99
CA LEU A 134 -3.33 -9.49 25.39
C LEU A 134 -1.96 -9.06 25.96
N ASP A 135 -0.87 -9.45 25.29
CA ASP A 135 0.51 -9.02 25.60
C ASP A 135 0.91 -7.70 24.91
N GLN A 136 0.02 -7.10 24.10
CA GLN A 136 0.26 -5.77 23.52
C GLN A 136 -0.19 -4.68 24.50
N PRO A 137 0.64 -3.65 24.78
CA PRO A 137 0.21 -2.54 25.60
C PRO A 137 -0.99 -1.85 24.93
N ALA A 138 -2.08 -1.69 25.69
CA ALA A 138 -3.23 -0.93 25.24
C ALA A 138 -2.80 0.50 24.95
N VAL A 139 -2.99 0.96 23.71
CA VAL A 139 -2.98 2.38 23.39
C VAL A 139 -4.23 2.97 24.04
N LEU A 140 -4.08 3.45 25.27
CA LEU A 140 -5.14 4.15 25.99
C LEU A 140 -5.26 5.57 25.41
N ASP A 141 -6.27 5.78 24.58
CA ASP A 141 -6.84 7.11 24.37
C ASP A 141 -7.31 7.64 25.73
N HIS A 142 -6.80 8.81 26.11
CA HIS A 142 -7.18 9.50 27.34
C HIS A 142 -8.67 9.88 27.31
N VAL A 143 -9.50 9.10 28.01
CA VAL A 143 -10.74 9.58 28.63
C VAL A 143 -10.66 9.22 30.11
N SER A 144 -10.79 10.26 30.94
CA SER A 144 -10.72 10.26 32.40
C SER A 144 -11.65 9.26 33.07
N GLY A 145 -11.12 8.43 33.97
CA GLY A 145 -11.89 7.62 34.91
C GLY A 145 -11.01 6.69 35.74
N ASP A 146 -11.02 6.87 37.07
CA ASP A 146 -10.28 6.11 38.08
C ASP A 146 -10.34 4.58 37.89
N SER A 147 -9.20 3.89 38.07
CA SER A 147 -8.98 2.97 39.21
C SER A 147 -7.82 1.97 39.03
N THR A 148 -7.19 1.68 40.17
CA THR A 148 -6.30 0.56 40.55
C THR A 148 -4.79 0.67 40.28
N LEU A 149 -4.07 0.75 41.40
CA LEU A 149 -2.64 1.05 41.58
C LEU A 149 -1.68 -0.13 41.31
N THR A 150 -2.10 -1.15 40.57
CA THR A 150 -1.28 -2.35 40.31
C THR A 150 -0.65 -2.38 38.91
N GLY A 151 -1.22 -1.70 37.90
CA GLY A 151 -0.66 -1.66 36.53
C GLY A 151 0.54 -0.73 36.33
N HIS A 152 0.70 0.29 37.18
CA HIS A 152 1.78 1.28 37.04
C HIS A 152 3.18 0.70 37.35
N ALA A 153 3.27 -0.34 38.20
CA ALA A 153 4.54 -0.93 38.60
C ALA A 153 5.12 -1.90 37.56
N GLU A 154 4.25 -2.57 36.78
CA GLU A 154 4.66 -3.51 35.73
C GLU A 154 4.96 -2.82 34.39
N ALA A 155 4.20 -1.78 34.04
CA ALA A 155 4.50 -0.93 32.88
C ALA A 155 5.89 -0.27 32.98
N LEU A 156 6.27 0.19 34.19
CA LEU A 156 7.59 0.74 34.46
C LEU A 156 8.68 -0.33 34.34
N LYS A 157 8.42 -1.57 34.78
CA LYS A 157 9.37 -2.70 34.65
C LYS A 157 9.61 -3.07 33.19
N GLN A 158 8.59 -3.03 32.34
CA GLN A 158 8.68 -3.47 30.95
C GLN A 158 9.24 -2.37 30.03
N SER A 159 8.97 -1.09 30.32
CA SER A 159 9.71 0.01 29.70
C SER A 159 11.18 0.00 30.11
N LEU A 160 11.47 -0.29 31.39
CA LEU A 160 12.84 -0.48 31.87
C LEU A 160 13.53 -1.68 31.19
N LEU A 161 12.82 -2.77 30.86
CA LEU A 161 13.37 -3.93 30.16
C LEU A 161 13.60 -3.68 28.66
N MET A 162 12.72 -2.93 28.00
CA MET A 162 12.90 -2.51 26.60
C MET A 162 14.03 -1.48 26.48
N ASP A 163 14.07 -0.49 27.39
CA ASP A 163 15.14 0.51 27.46
C ASP A 163 16.48 -0.15 27.81
N THR A 164 16.50 -1.15 28.72
CA THR A 164 17.72 -1.90 29.03
C THR A 164 18.14 -2.85 27.92
N ALA A 165 17.23 -3.41 27.12
CA ALA A 165 17.58 -4.20 25.93
C ALA A 165 18.15 -3.30 24.80
N ILE A 166 17.57 -2.11 24.62
CA ILE A 166 18.06 -1.09 23.68
C ILE A 166 19.42 -0.53 24.15
N GLN A 167 19.61 -0.32 25.46
CA GLN A 167 20.90 0.06 26.03
C GLN A 167 21.92 -1.08 26.06
N ALA A 168 21.50 -2.35 26.19
CA ALA A 168 22.39 -3.49 26.08
C ALA A 168 22.91 -3.64 24.64
N ALA A 169 22.07 -3.40 23.63
CA ALA A 169 22.50 -3.31 22.24
C ALA A 169 23.44 -2.12 21.99
N ALA A 170 23.20 -0.97 22.65
CA ALA A 170 24.11 0.19 22.60
C ALA A 170 25.46 -0.06 23.31
N ASN A 171 25.47 -0.83 24.41
CA ASN A 171 26.66 -1.14 25.19
C ASN A 171 27.51 -2.27 24.56
N ALA A 172 26.89 -3.25 23.91
CA ALA A 172 27.60 -4.27 23.14
C ALA A 172 28.41 -3.66 21.98
N ALA A 173 27.94 -2.55 21.41
CA ALA A 173 28.67 -1.77 20.41
C ALA A 173 29.84 -0.95 20.99
N GLN A 174 29.92 -0.76 22.32
CA GLN A 174 31.01 -0.02 22.98
C GLN A 174 32.13 -0.95 23.45
N SER A 175 31.83 -2.20 23.84
CA SER A 175 32.82 -3.15 24.38
C SER A 175 33.83 -3.70 23.37
N GLU A 176 33.62 -3.53 22.07
CA GLU A 176 34.60 -3.92 21.04
C GLU A 176 35.64 -2.82 20.74
N THR A 177 35.58 -1.66 21.42
CA THR A 177 36.45 -0.50 21.13
C THR A 177 37.57 -0.26 22.14
N GLU A 178 37.70 -1.09 23.17
CA GLU A 178 38.72 -0.93 24.22
C GLU A 178 39.76 -2.05 24.20
N LEU A 179 40.51 -2.20 23.10
CA LEU A 179 41.78 -2.94 23.09
C LEU A 179 42.61 -2.62 21.83
N SER A 180 43.11 -1.38 21.72
CA SER A 180 44.38 -1.11 21.04
C SER A 180 44.84 0.32 21.34
N ASP A 181 45.90 0.44 22.13
CA ASP A 181 46.56 1.71 22.46
C ASP A 181 47.75 1.98 21.52
N HIS A 182 47.98 3.26 21.24
CA HIS A 182 49.17 3.91 20.64
C HIS A 182 49.39 3.92 19.11
N ALA A 183 49.11 5.07 18.47
CA ALA A 183 50.07 5.84 17.64
C ALA A 183 49.47 7.19 17.18
N ASP A 184 50.29 8.24 17.29
CA ASP A 184 49.98 9.66 17.06
C ASP A 184 49.80 10.02 15.56
N GLY A 185 48.74 10.77 15.21
CA GLY A 185 48.39 11.16 13.84
C GLY A 185 47.13 12.03 13.76
N PRO A 186 46.97 12.91 12.74
CA PRO A 186 46.06 14.05 12.80
C PRO A 186 44.58 13.62 12.83
N THR A 187 43.82 14.32 13.66
CA THR A 187 42.45 14.01 14.09
C THR A 187 41.44 13.88 12.95
N ARG A 188 41.28 12.65 12.44
CA ARG A 188 40.13 12.24 11.65
C ARG A 188 38.89 12.30 12.56
N LYS A 189 37.99 13.26 12.36
CA LYS A 189 36.69 13.37 13.08
C LYS A 189 36.09 11.97 13.22
N LYS A 190 35.99 11.46 14.46
CA LYS A 190 35.43 10.14 14.77
C LYS A 190 34.02 10.11 14.19
N ARG A 191 33.80 9.25 13.20
CA ARG A 191 32.50 9.05 12.55
C ARG A 191 31.60 8.37 13.58
N GLY A 192 30.45 8.97 13.89
CA GLY A 192 29.49 8.40 14.84
C GLY A 192 28.98 7.02 14.42
N PRO A 193 28.42 6.24 15.36
CA PRO A 193 27.95 4.88 15.13
C PRO A 193 26.82 4.87 14.09
N THR A 194 26.78 3.82 13.27
CA THR A 194 25.71 3.58 12.28
C THR A 194 25.04 2.26 12.65
N TRP A 195 23.72 2.23 12.66
CA TRP A 195 22.97 1.01 12.96
C TRP A 195 23.32 -0.11 11.97
N GLN A 196 23.62 -1.30 12.50
CA GLN A 196 24.19 -2.43 11.74
C GLN A 196 23.19 -3.07 10.76
N GLY A 197 21.89 -3.06 11.06
CA GLY A 197 20.83 -3.64 10.19
C GLY A 197 20.46 -2.80 8.96
N LYS A 198 21.16 -1.69 8.73
CA LYS A 198 20.90 -0.79 7.60
C LYS A 198 21.08 -1.47 6.22
N PRO A 199 22.10 -2.31 5.96
CA PRO A 199 22.27 -3.00 4.68
C PRO A 199 21.08 -3.91 4.35
N ASP A 200 20.59 -4.67 5.33
CA ASP A 200 19.48 -5.61 5.16
C ASP A 200 18.18 -4.87 4.78
N VAL A 201 17.94 -3.70 5.38
CA VAL A 201 16.81 -2.83 4.99
C VAL A 201 16.95 -2.34 3.55
N ILE A 202 18.17 -2.00 3.10
CA ILE A 202 18.39 -1.54 1.72
C ILE A 202 18.16 -2.69 0.73
N GLU A 203 18.60 -3.91 1.06
CA GLU A 203 18.36 -5.11 0.26
C GLU A 203 16.86 -5.37 0.09
N ARG A 204 16.10 -5.43 1.19
CA ARG A 204 14.63 -5.61 1.13
C ARG A 204 13.90 -4.52 0.35
N ILE A 205 14.38 -3.27 0.40
CA ILE A 205 13.79 -2.19 -0.41
C ILE A 205 14.11 -2.38 -1.89
N ASN A 206 15.28 -2.91 -2.25
CA ASN A 206 15.58 -3.24 -3.65
C ASN A 206 14.68 -4.39 -4.14
N GLU A 207 14.50 -5.44 -3.34
CA GLU A 207 13.57 -6.53 -3.63
C GLU A 207 12.14 -5.98 -3.83
N LEU A 208 11.68 -5.06 -2.97
CA LEU A 208 10.38 -4.41 -3.15
C LEU A 208 10.30 -3.61 -4.46
N ILE A 209 11.37 -2.93 -4.87
CA ILE A 209 11.39 -2.18 -6.14
C ILE A 209 11.32 -3.15 -7.34
N GLU A 210 12.01 -4.29 -7.26
CA GLU A 210 11.96 -5.34 -8.27
C GLU A 210 10.56 -6.00 -8.32
N GLU A 211 9.97 -6.29 -7.16
CA GLU A 211 8.58 -6.77 -7.04
C GLU A 211 7.63 -5.81 -7.76
N LEU A 212 7.74 -4.50 -7.49
CA LEU A 212 6.91 -3.46 -8.13
C LEU A 212 7.02 -3.47 -9.66
N ASP A 213 8.20 -3.76 -10.23
CA ASP A 213 8.39 -3.83 -11.68
C ASP A 213 7.70 -5.06 -12.31
N ASP A 214 7.60 -6.15 -11.56
CA ASP A 214 7.04 -7.42 -12.05
C ASP A 214 5.54 -7.60 -11.74
N ILE A 215 4.91 -6.72 -10.95
CA ILE A 215 3.50 -6.85 -10.52
C ILE A 215 2.55 -7.13 -11.70
N GLU A 216 2.63 -6.33 -12.76
CA GLU A 216 1.69 -6.45 -13.87
C GLU A 216 1.90 -7.74 -14.66
N SER A 217 3.16 -8.18 -14.79
CA SER A 217 3.52 -9.46 -15.39
C SER A 217 2.93 -10.62 -14.56
N ASN A 218 3.16 -10.62 -13.25
CA ASN A 218 2.68 -11.66 -12.33
C ASN A 218 1.15 -11.77 -12.30
N ILE A 219 0.44 -10.63 -12.34
CA ILE A 219 -1.02 -10.62 -12.46
C ILE A 219 -1.45 -11.19 -13.81
N SER A 220 -0.82 -10.76 -14.90
CA SER A 220 -1.20 -11.17 -16.26
C SER A 220 -1.01 -12.66 -16.54
N LEU A 221 -0.01 -13.30 -15.93
CA LEU A 221 0.24 -14.74 -16.04
C LEU A 221 -0.93 -15.60 -15.53
N GLN A 222 -1.67 -15.10 -14.53
CA GLN A 222 -2.84 -15.76 -13.95
C GLN A 222 -4.07 -15.68 -14.86
N ALA A 223 -4.05 -14.91 -15.95
CA ALA A 223 -5.21 -14.70 -16.81
C ALA A 223 -5.78 -15.99 -17.42
N SER A 224 -4.89 -16.95 -17.70
CA SER A 224 -5.30 -18.25 -18.25
C SER A 224 -6.05 -19.14 -17.25
N GLU A 225 -6.02 -18.85 -15.96
CA GLU A 225 -6.79 -19.58 -14.96
C GLU A 225 -8.21 -19.03 -14.84
N HIS A 226 -8.41 -17.73 -15.10
CA HIS A 226 -9.67 -17.03 -14.87
C HIS A 226 -10.55 -16.83 -16.11
N ILE A 227 -9.96 -16.72 -17.31
CA ILE A 227 -10.70 -16.44 -18.55
C ILE A 227 -10.77 -17.69 -19.41
N HIS A 228 -11.96 -18.21 -19.70
CA HIS A 228 -12.15 -19.38 -20.57
C HIS A 228 -12.59 -19.01 -21.99
N ALA A 229 -12.51 -19.97 -22.90
CA ALA A 229 -12.89 -19.75 -24.30
C ALA A 229 -14.39 -19.48 -24.43
N LYS A 230 -14.76 -18.59 -25.36
CA LYS A 230 -16.13 -18.17 -25.67
C LYS A 230 -16.88 -17.48 -24.52
N GLU A 231 -16.16 -16.99 -23.51
CA GLU A 231 -16.74 -16.14 -22.48
C GLU A 231 -16.90 -14.70 -22.97
N VAL A 232 -17.86 -14.00 -22.39
CA VAL A 232 -18.06 -12.57 -22.56
C VAL A 232 -17.62 -11.88 -21.28
N ILE A 233 -16.55 -11.09 -21.37
CA ILE A 233 -15.96 -10.38 -20.24
C ILE A 233 -16.32 -8.90 -20.34
N LEU A 234 -16.83 -8.30 -19.26
CA LEU A 234 -17.08 -6.86 -19.20
C LEU A 234 -15.96 -6.17 -18.41
N THR A 235 -15.45 -5.06 -18.95
CA THR A 235 -14.50 -4.15 -18.27
C THR A 235 -15.03 -2.73 -18.32
N PHE A 236 -14.55 -1.88 -17.41
CA PHE A 236 -14.99 -0.51 -17.27
C PHE A 236 -13.80 0.46 -17.33
N GLY A 237 -13.89 1.46 -18.20
CA GLY A 237 -12.84 2.47 -18.38
C GLY A 237 -11.51 1.90 -18.90
N TYR A 238 -10.41 2.59 -18.56
CA TYR A 238 -9.06 2.17 -18.90
C TYR A 238 -8.29 1.68 -17.67
N SER A 239 -7.69 0.50 -17.78
CA SER A 239 -6.73 -0.01 -16.80
C SER A 239 -5.63 -0.78 -17.51
N HIS A 240 -4.39 -0.38 -17.26
CA HIS A 240 -3.21 -1.02 -17.84
C HIS A 240 -3.08 -2.48 -17.39
N THR A 241 -3.29 -2.75 -16.10
CA THR A 241 -3.27 -4.12 -15.55
C THR A 241 -4.34 -5.01 -16.21
N THR A 242 -5.57 -4.51 -16.39
CA THR A 242 -6.64 -5.26 -17.08
C THR A 242 -6.31 -5.48 -18.55
N LEU A 243 -5.71 -4.49 -19.22
CA LEU A 243 -5.31 -4.60 -20.62
C LEU A 243 -4.29 -5.73 -20.82
N LEU A 244 -3.24 -5.77 -20.00
CA LEU A 244 -2.21 -6.80 -20.06
C LEU A 244 -2.80 -8.18 -19.72
N PHE A 245 -3.64 -8.26 -18.69
CA PHE A 245 -4.33 -9.50 -18.31
C PHE A 245 -5.16 -10.08 -19.46
N LEU A 246 -5.97 -9.26 -20.13
CA LEU A 246 -6.77 -9.69 -21.28
C LEU A 246 -5.90 -10.09 -22.48
N LYS A 247 -4.81 -9.35 -22.75
CA LYS A 247 -3.85 -9.69 -23.82
C LYS A 247 -3.16 -11.02 -23.59
N GLU A 248 -2.73 -11.33 -22.36
CA GLU A 248 -2.12 -12.61 -22.03
C GLU A 248 -3.11 -13.77 -22.20
N ALA A 249 -4.37 -13.60 -21.79
CA ALA A 249 -5.41 -14.61 -22.03
C ALA A 249 -5.65 -14.85 -23.53
N ALA A 250 -5.65 -13.79 -24.34
CA ALA A 250 -5.92 -13.85 -25.77
C ALA A 250 -4.88 -14.65 -26.57
N LYS A 251 -3.64 -14.75 -26.06
CA LYS A 251 -2.60 -15.61 -26.67
C LYS A 251 -2.98 -17.08 -26.69
N LYS A 252 -3.80 -17.53 -25.73
CA LYS A 252 -4.15 -18.96 -25.54
C LYS A 252 -5.61 -19.26 -25.85
N ARG A 253 -6.51 -18.28 -25.75
CA ARG A 253 -7.97 -18.50 -25.79
C ARG A 253 -8.67 -17.39 -26.56
N ASP A 254 -9.72 -17.76 -27.28
CA ASP A 254 -10.62 -16.84 -27.97
C ASP A 254 -11.84 -16.53 -27.11
N PHE A 255 -12.14 -15.25 -26.90
CA PHE A 255 -13.23 -14.74 -26.07
C PHE A 255 -13.61 -13.31 -26.50
N GLN A 256 -14.75 -12.83 -25.99
CA GLN A 256 -15.24 -11.49 -26.30
C GLN A 256 -15.08 -10.56 -25.10
N VAL A 257 -14.73 -9.29 -25.36
CA VAL A 257 -14.64 -8.24 -24.35
C VAL A 257 -15.63 -7.13 -24.66
N VAL A 258 -16.44 -6.77 -23.66
CA VAL A 258 -17.30 -5.60 -23.67
C VAL A 258 -16.65 -4.52 -22.81
N VAL A 259 -16.40 -3.34 -23.39
CA VAL A 259 -15.73 -2.23 -22.73
C VAL A 259 -16.71 -1.09 -22.54
N ALA A 260 -17.07 -0.79 -21.30
CA ALA A 260 -17.80 0.43 -20.96
C ALA A 260 -16.86 1.64 -21.02
N GLU A 261 -17.34 2.76 -21.55
CA GLU A 261 -16.52 3.91 -21.91
C GLU A 261 -15.93 4.68 -20.71
N GLY A 262 -16.65 4.73 -19.58
CA GLY A 262 -16.20 5.45 -18.38
C GLY A 262 -16.24 6.97 -18.55
N ALA A 263 -17.40 7.49 -18.94
CA ALA A 263 -17.66 8.94 -18.95
C ALA A 263 -17.47 9.51 -17.53
N PRO A 264 -16.91 10.71 -17.37
CA PRO A 264 -16.59 11.70 -18.41
C PRO A 264 -15.18 11.56 -19.02
N THR A 265 -14.36 10.62 -18.56
CA THR A 265 -12.96 10.47 -19.04
C THR A 265 -12.83 9.72 -20.36
N TYR A 266 -13.82 8.89 -20.71
CA TYR A 266 -13.88 8.10 -21.95
C TYR A 266 -12.65 7.20 -22.22
N GLY A 267 -11.90 6.83 -21.18
CA GLY A 267 -10.71 5.98 -21.30
C GLY A 267 -11.01 4.59 -21.90
N GLY A 268 -12.25 4.11 -21.79
CA GLY A 268 -12.67 2.84 -22.39
C GLY A 268 -12.53 2.81 -23.92
N HIS A 269 -12.57 3.95 -24.61
CA HIS A 269 -12.37 3.99 -26.07
C HIS A 269 -10.94 3.61 -26.45
N GLU A 270 -9.94 4.06 -25.69
CA GLU A 270 -8.53 3.70 -25.88
C GLU A 270 -8.30 2.22 -25.55
N MET A 271 -8.90 1.73 -24.46
CA MET A 271 -8.88 0.31 -24.09
C MET A 271 -9.45 -0.55 -25.23
N ALA A 272 -10.62 -0.19 -25.75
CA ALA A 272 -11.28 -0.93 -26.82
C ALA A 272 -10.46 -0.95 -28.11
N ARG A 273 -9.87 0.19 -28.50
CA ARG A 273 -8.96 0.29 -29.64
C ARG A 273 -7.77 -0.65 -29.49
N THR A 274 -7.14 -0.65 -28.32
CA THR A 274 -5.91 -1.42 -28.08
C THR A 274 -6.18 -2.93 -28.03
N LEU A 275 -7.34 -3.34 -27.49
CA LEU A 275 -7.78 -4.74 -27.49
C LEU A 275 -8.13 -5.21 -28.92
N ALA A 276 -8.83 -4.38 -29.69
CA ALA A 276 -9.16 -4.69 -31.08
C ALA A 276 -7.90 -4.85 -31.95
N GLN A 277 -6.89 -3.98 -31.75
CA GLN A 277 -5.57 -4.11 -32.40
C GLN A 277 -4.84 -5.41 -32.02
N ALA A 278 -5.08 -5.94 -30.82
CA ALA A 278 -4.54 -7.22 -30.38
C ALA A 278 -5.33 -8.43 -30.92
N GLY A 279 -6.35 -8.23 -31.74
CA GLY A 279 -7.15 -9.29 -32.35
C GLY A 279 -8.25 -9.86 -31.46
N ILE A 280 -8.58 -9.19 -30.34
CA ILE A 280 -9.64 -9.61 -29.42
C ILE A 280 -10.98 -9.06 -29.91
N ASN A 281 -12.02 -9.90 -29.95
CA ASN A 281 -13.37 -9.45 -30.32
C ASN A 281 -13.89 -8.47 -29.26
N THR A 282 -13.87 -7.18 -29.60
CA THR A 282 -14.11 -6.11 -28.64
C THR A 282 -15.34 -5.29 -29.03
N THR A 283 -16.23 -5.06 -28.06
CA THR A 283 -17.45 -4.25 -28.23
C THR A 283 -17.38 -3.07 -27.28
N ALA A 284 -17.45 -1.84 -27.78
CA ALA A 284 -17.58 -0.65 -26.95
C ALA A 284 -19.05 -0.43 -26.55
N LEU A 285 -19.27 0.00 -25.31
CA LEU A 285 -20.58 0.16 -24.70
C LEU A 285 -20.66 1.51 -23.97
N CYS A 286 -21.81 2.18 -24.05
CA CYS A 286 -22.09 3.34 -23.19
C CYS A 286 -22.40 2.88 -21.76
N ASP A 287 -21.99 3.67 -20.76
CA ASP A 287 -22.14 3.31 -19.35
C ASP A 287 -23.60 3.02 -18.96
N ALA A 288 -24.57 3.73 -19.54
CA ALA A 288 -26.00 3.51 -19.31
C ALA A 288 -26.50 2.15 -19.83
N ALA A 289 -25.82 1.56 -20.81
CA ALA A 289 -26.20 0.27 -21.40
C ALA A 289 -25.58 -0.93 -20.67
N VAL A 290 -24.75 -0.70 -19.64
CA VAL A 290 -24.10 -1.77 -18.84
C VAL A 290 -25.13 -2.74 -18.28
N PHE A 291 -26.20 -2.22 -17.65
CA PHE A 291 -27.23 -3.07 -17.04
C PHE A 291 -27.95 -3.96 -18.08
N ALA A 292 -28.25 -3.41 -19.26
CA ALA A 292 -28.91 -4.14 -20.34
C ALA A 292 -28.00 -5.25 -20.94
N MET A 293 -26.70 -4.98 -21.03
CA MET A 293 -25.73 -5.96 -21.53
C MET A 293 -25.37 -7.03 -20.50
N MET A 294 -25.52 -6.72 -19.20
CA MET A 294 -25.07 -7.56 -18.09
C MET A 294 -25.58 -9.00 -18.17
N ALA A 295 -26.82 -9.22 -18.61
CA ALA A 295 -27.40 -10.57 -18.75
C ALA A 295 -26.66 -11.51 -19.73
N ARG A 296 -25.77 -10.98 -20.59
CA ARG A 296 -24.95 -11.75 -21.54
C ARG A 296 -23.50 -11.89 -21.10
N VAL A 297 -23.10 -11.23 -20.02
CA VAL A 297 -21.73 -11.21 -19.52
C VAL A 297 -21.52 -12.37 -18.57
N ASN A 298 -20.34 -13.00 -18.63
CA ASN A 298 -19.97 -14.09 -17.73
C ASN A 298 -19.20 -13.59 -16.50
N LYS A 299 -18.34 -12.58 -16.67
CA LYS A 299 -17.52 -12.01 -15.59
C LYS A 299 -17.29 -10.52 -15.81
N VAL A 300 -17.15 -9.77 -14.72
CA VAL A 300 -16.70 -8.37 -14.76
C VAL A 300 -15.27 -8.32 -14.24
N LEU A 301 -14.36 -7.69 -15.00
CA LEU A 301 -12.98 -7.43 -14.60
C LEU A 301 -12.75 -5.92 -14.51
N VAL A 302 -12.34 -5.42 -13.35
CA VAL A 302 -12.06 -3.99 -13.14
C VAL A 302 -10.72 -3.81 -12.45
N GLY A 303 -9.97 -2.77 -12.85
CA GLY A 303 -8.76 -2.38 -12.15
C GLY A 303 -9.08 -1.47 -10.96
N ALA A 304 -8.32 -1.60 -9.86
CA ALA A 304 -8.44 -0.70 -8.71
C ALA A 304 -7.42 0.44 -8.73
N HIS A 305 -7.77 1.56 -8.10
CA HIS A 305 -6.81 2.58 -7.66
C HIS A 305 -6.22 2.22 -6.29
N ALA A 306 -7.06 1.83 -5.33
CA ALA A 306 -6.64 1.40 -3.99
C ALA A 306 -7.57 0.32 -3.41
N LEU A 307 -7.04 -0.51 -2.52
CA LEU A 307 -7.78 -1.52 -1.75
C LEU A 307 -7.72 -1.14 -0.27
N LEU A 308 -8.86 -0.96 0.38
CA LEU A 308 -8.95 -0.48 1.76
C LEU A 308 -9.04 -1.63 2.77
N ALA A 309 -8.88 -1.32 4.06
CA ALA A 309 -8.75 -2.32 5.11
C ALA A 309 -9.99 -3.19 5.31
N ASN A 310 -11.18 -2.67 4.98
CA ASN A 310 -12.42 -3.43 5.04
C ASN A 310 -12.64 -4.33 3.82
N GLY A 311 -11.69 -4.37 2.88
CA GLY A 311 -11.81 -5.07 1.60
C GLY A 311 -12.61 -4.31 0.55
N GLY A 312 -13.00 -3.07 0.82
CA GLY A 312 -13.60 -2.18 -0.17
C GLY A 312 -12.55 -1.61 -1.13
N VAL A 313 -13.00 -1.24 -2.31
CA VAL A 313 -12.13 -0.87 -3.43
C VAL A 313 -12.42 0.55 -3.87
N MET A 314 -11.39 1.35 -4.03
CA MET A 314 -11.47 2.59 -4.77
C MET A 314 -11.13 2.31 -6.23
N ALA A 315 -12.06 2.58 -7.12
CA ALA A 315 -11.91 2.37 -8.56
C ALA A 315 -12.32 3.64 -9.34
N ALA A 316 -12.30 3.59 -10.66
CA ALA A 316 -12.74 4.72 -11.49
C ALA A 316 -14.24 5.02 -11.26
N VAL A 317 -14.63 6.29 -11.35
CA VAL A 317 -16.03 6.74 -11.26
C VAL A 317 -16.97 5.87 -12.10
N GLY A 318 -18.05 5.36 -11.51
CA GLY A 318 -19.01 4.48 -12.20
C GLY A 318 -18.76 2.98 -12.00
N SER A 319 -17.61 2.59 -11.42
CA SER A 319 -17.35 1.18 -11.09
C SER A 319 -18.36 0.59 -10.10
N HIS A 320 -18.92 1.41 -9.20
CA HIS A 320 -19.97 0.95 -8.28
C HIS A 320 -21.25 0.56 -9.03
N LEU A 321 -21.62 1.31 -10.08
CA LEU A 321 -22.79 1.00 -10.92
C LEU A 321 -22.63 -0.35 -11.61
N VAL A 322 -21.43 -0.62 -12.14
CA VAL A 322 -21.11 -1.91 -12.75
C VAL A 322 -21.17 -3.04 -11.72
N ALA A 323 -20.62 -2.82 -10.53
CA ALA A 323 -20.60 -3.81 -9.45
C ALA A 323 -22.03 -4.14 -8.95
N MET A 324 -22.89 -3.14 -8.83
CA MET A 324 -24.30 -3.32 -8.47
C MET A 324 -25.08 -4.09 -9.54
N ALA A 325 -24.85 -3.76 -10.82
CA ALA A 325 -25.44 -4.50 -11.93
C ALA A 325 -24.96 -5.96 -11.94
N ALA A 326 -23.66 -6.20 -11.72
CA ALA A 326 -23.09 -7.55 -11.66
C ALA A 326 -23.72 -8.37 -10.52
N LYS A 327 -23.84 -7.79 -9.32
CA LYS A 327 -24.50 -8.44 -8.17
C LYS A 327 -25.95 -8.78 -8.46
N HIS A 328 -26.71 -7.88 -9.08
CA HIS A 328 -28.10 -8.11 -9.46
C HIS A 328 -28.25 -9.30 -10.43
N HIS A 329 -27.30 -9.47 -11.35
CA HIS A 329 -27.28 -10.57 -12.31
C HIS A 329 -26.50 -11.82 -11.85
N ALA A 330 -26.06 -11.85 -10.58
CA ALA A 330 -25.23 -12.93 -10.02
C ALA A 330 -23.95 -13.22 -10.82
N ILE A 331 -23.35 -12.16 -11.38
CA ILE A 331 -22.10 -12.23 -12.14
C ILE A 331 -20.94 -11.88 -11.21
N PRO A 332 -19.84 -12.67 -11.22
CA PRO A 332 -18.68 -12.38 -10.40
C PRO A 332 -18.01 -11.07 -10.83
N PHE A 333 -17.81 -10.19 -9.85
CA PHE A 333 -17.06 -8.94 -9.99
C PHE A 333 -15.64 -9.15 -9.46
N VAL A 334 -14.67 -9.21 -10.37
CA VAL A 334 -13.27 -9.53 -10.07
C VAL A 334 -12.43 -8.25 -10.21
N VAL A 335 -11.61 -7.99 -9.20
CA VAL A 335 -10.76 -6.81 -9.15
C VAL A 335 -9.30 -7.20 -9.33
N LEU A 336 -8.66 -6.57 -10.32
CA LEU A 336 -7.23 -6.74 -10.60
C LEU A 336 -6.46 -5.62 -9.91
N ALA A 337 -5.64 -5.97 -8.91
CA ALA A 337 -4.89 -4.99 -8.13
C ALA A 337 -3.62 -5.60 -7.54
N GLY A 338 -2.47 -4.97 -7.78
CA GLY A 338 -1.24 -5.34 -7.11
C GLY A 338 -1.25 -4.93 -5.63
N LEU A 339 -0.49 -5.63 -4.80
CA LEU A 339 -0.47 -5.43 -3.36
C LEU A 339 0.08 -4.04 -2.94
N HIS A 340 0.77 -3.33 -3.82
CA HIS A 340 1.17 -1.92 -3.59
C HIS A 340 -0.04 -0.98 -3.38
N LYS A 341 -1.22 -1.37 -3.87
CA LYS A 341 -2.49 -0.64 -3.72
C LYS A 341 -3.21 -0.94 -2.40
N LEU A 342 -2.78 -1.98 -1.66
CA LEU A 342 -3.37 -2.36 -0.39
C LEU A 342 -3.06 -1.31 0.68
N SER A 343 -4.11 -0.76 1.30
CA SER A 343 -4.00 0.28 2.30
C SER A 343 -4.67 -0.13 3.62
N PRO A 344 -4.01 0.05 4.77
CA PRO A 344 -4.61 -0.24 6.08
C PRO A 344 -5.62 0.82 6.53
N LEU A 345 -5.93 1.82 5.70
CA LEU A 345 -6.92 2.84 6.01
C LEU A 345 -8.35 2.30 5.91
N PHE A 346 -9.20 2.75 6.84
CA PHE A 346 -10.60 2.35 6.92
C PHE A 346 -11.53 3.47 6.41
N PRO A 347 -12.49 3.18 5.52
CA PRO A 347 -13.48 4.15 5.07
C PRO A 347 -14.60 4.31 6.09
N HIS A 348 -14.50 5.33 6.94
CA HIS A 348 -15.55 5.64 7.92
C HIS A 348 -16.82 6.19 7.26
N ASP A 349 -16.69 7.08 6.27
CA ASP A 349 -17.80 7.55 5.43
C ASP A 349 -17.48 7.35 3.94
N PRO A 350 -17.87 6.21 3.35
CA PRO A 350 -17.49 5.89 1.98
C PRO A 350 -18.01 6.85 0.91
N SER A 351 -19.02 7.68 1.23
CA SER A 351 -19.64 8.60 0.27
C SER A 351 -18.85 9.91 0.08
N VAL A 352 -18.07 10.29 1.08
CA VAL A 352 -17.26 11.53 1.10
C VAL A 352 -15.76 11.20 1.17
N THR A 353 -15.41 10.13 1.88
CA THR A 353 -14.02 9.77 2.17
C THR A 353 -13.31 9.27 0.91
N PHE A 354 -12.12 9.80 0.64
CA PHE A 354 -11.20 9.37 -0.43
C PHE A 354 -11.54 9.74 -1.89
N ASN A 355 -12.46 10.68 -2.17
CA ASN A 355 -12.70 11.11 -3.56
C ASN A 355 -11.95 12.39 -3.93
N ASP A 356 -11.37 12.44 -5.13
CA ASP A 356 -10.78 13.66 -5.70
C ASP A 356 -11.75 14.26 -6.73
N PHE A 357 -11.96 15.57 -6.71
CA PHE A 357 -12.82 16.25 -7.66
C PHE A 357 -12.01 16.89 -8.77
N LYS A 358 -12.35 16.57 -10.01
CA LYS A 358 -11.76 17.13 -11.23
C LYS A 358 -12.51 18.37 -11.70
N SER A 359 -11.95 19.01 -12.72
CA SER A 359 -12.57 20.15 -13.38
C SER A 359 -13.96 19.76 -13.93
N PRO A 360 -14.99 20.60 -13.75
CA PRO A 360 -16.30 20.39 -14.38
C PRO A 360 -16.28 20.38 -15.91
N ALA A 361 -15.19 20.87 -16.52
CA ALA A 361 -15.03 20.97 -17.97
C ALA A 361 -15.16 19.62 -18.70
N ASP A 362 -14.86 18.51 -18.02
CA ASP A 362 -15.01 17.17 -18.61
C ASP A 362 -16.49 16.73 -18.68
N VAL A 363 -17.36 17.33 -17.85
CA VAL A 363 -18.77 16.96 -17.73
C VAL A 363 -19.66 17.87 -18.56
N VAL A 364 -19.40 19.17 -18.54
CA VAL A 364 -20.20 20.19 -19.23
C VAL A 364 -19.29 21.21 -19.90
N ASP A 365 -19.64 21.57 -21.14
CA ASP A 365 -18.96 22.63 -21.88
C ASP A 365 -18.99 23.96 -21.12
N PHE A 366 -17.86 24.67 -21.15
CA PHE A 366 -17.69 25.93 -20.42
C PHE A 366 -18.75 26.98 -20.77
N ASN A 367 -19.22 27.02 -22.02
CA ASN A 367 -20.24 27.98 -22.47
C ASN A 367 -21.56 27.83 -21.71
N VAL A 368 -21.98 26.59 -21.43
CA VAL A 368 -23.22 26.31 -20.69
C VAL A 368 -23.11 26.82 -19.26
N VAL A 369 -21.95 26.61 -18.63
CA VAL A 369 -21.70 27.13 -17.27
C VAL A 369 -21.66 28.66 -17.29
N ALA A 370 -21.01 29.29 -18.28
CA ALA A 370 -20.92 30.74 -18.40
C ALA A 370 -22.29 31.41 -18.61
N GLU A 371 -23.18 30.80 -19.42
CA GLU A 371 -24.54 31.29 -19.66
C GLU A 371 -25.40 31.22 -18.39
N THR A 372 -25.20 30.20 -17.55
CA THR A 372 -25.91 30.10 -16.26
C THR A 372 -25.41 31.06 -15.19
N LEU A 373 -24.23 31.66 -15.38
CA LEU A 373 -23.64 32.66 -14.48
C LEU A 373 -24.08 34.10 -14.81
N HIS A 374 -24.99 34.32 -15.76
CA HIS A 374 -25.50 35.64 -16.08
C HIS A 374 -26.19 36.28 -14.86
N MET A 375 -25.47 37.20 -14.21
CA MET A 375 -26.04 38.12 -13.24
C MET A 375 -26.80 39.21 -14.00
N ASP A 376 -28.10 39.30 -13.81
CA ASP A 376 -28.89 40.41 -14.36
C ASP A 376 -28.44 41.72 -13.69
N PRO A 377 -27.95 42.73 -14.45
CA PRO A 377 -27.47 43.98 -13.89
C PRO A 377 -28.59 44.85 -13.28
N GLU A 378 -29.86 44.60 -13.61
CA GLU A 378 -31.02 45.37 -13.13
C GLU A 378 -31.67 44.79 -11.85
N SER A 379 -31.34 43.56 -11.45
CA SER A 379 -31.94 42.91 -10.27
C SER A 379 -30.92 42.03 -9.51
N PRO A 380 -30.00 42.63 -8.73
CA PRO A 380 -28.98 41.90 -7.98
C PRO A 380 -29.54 40.91 -6.94
N GLU A 381 -30.81 41.03 -6.56
CA GLU A 381 -31.49 40.19 -5.57
C GLU A 381 -32.13 38.91 -6.16
N GLN A 382 -32.22 38.79 -7.49
CA GLN A 382 -32.78 37.61 -8.18
C GLN A 382 -31.69 36.84 -8.94
N THR A 383 -30.56 36.59 -8.30
CA THR A 383 -29.48 35.78 -8.88
C THR A 383 -29.40 34.43 -8.20
N SER A 384 -29.89 33.34 -8.83
CA SER A 384 -29.55 31.98 -8.38
C SER A 384 -29.94 30.83 -9.32
N SER A 385 -29.77 30.94 -10.64
CA SER A 385 -29.71 29.72 -11.46
C SER A 385 -28.26 29.22 -11.55
N TYR A 386 -27.68 28.80 -10.42
CA TYR A 386 -26.35 28.19 -10.39
C TYR A 386 -26.44 26.68 -10.65
N VAL A 387 -25.83 26.20 -11.73
CA VAL A 387 -25.68 24.77 -11.97
C VAL A 387 -24.41 24.28 -11.26
N HIS A 388 -24.57 23.51 -10.20
CA HIS A 388 -23.46 22.85 -9.52
C HIS A 388 -23.09 21.55 -10.25
N VAL A 389 -21.87 21.47 -10.79
CA VAL A 389 -21.40 20.33 -11.59
C VAL A 389 -20.25 19.62 -10.86
N PRO A 390 -20.54 18.63 -9.99
CA PRO A 390 -19.50 17.83 -9.34
C PRO A 390 -18.91 16.83 -10.34
N ASN A 391 -17.58 16.71 -10.38
CA ASN A 391 -16.87 15.72 -11.19
C ASN A 391 -15.95 14.84 -10.31
N PRO A 392 -16.50 13.81 -9.63
CA PRO A 392 -15.70 12.89 -8.84
C PRO A 392 -14.81 12.00 -9.74
N THR A 393 -13.58 11.74 -9.30
CA THR A 393 -12.61 10.93 -10.05
C THR A 393 -12.76 9.44 -9.76
N PHE A 394 -13.05 9.11 -8.50
CA PHE A 394 -13.10 7.75 -8.02
C PHE A 394 -14.49 7.37 -7.53
N ASP A 395 -14.71 6.06 -7.43
CA ASP A 395 -15.90 5.46 -6.86
C ASP A 395 -15.49 4.45 -5.79
N TYR A 396 -16.32 4.32 -4.75
CA TYR A 396 -16.11 3.32 -3.72
C TYR A 396 -17.00 2.10 -3.96
N VAL A 397 -16.38 0.94 -4.16
CA VAL A 397 -17.07 -0.34 -4.28
C VAL A 397 -16.97 -1.07 -2.94
N PRO A 398 -18.10 -1.32 -2.24
CA PRO A 398 -18.06 -2.02 -0.96
C PRO A 398 -17.61 -3.48 -1.13
N PRO A 399 -17.01 -4.08 -0.09
CA PRO A 399 -16.45 -5.44 -0.13
C PRO A 399 -17.49 -6.51 -0.52
N GLU A 400 -18.76 -6.28 -0.19
CA GLU A 400 -19.87 -7.20 -0.50
C GLU A 400 -20.19 -7.35 -1.98
N LEU A 401 -19.72 -6.43 -2.83
CA LEU A 401 -19.89 -6.52 -4.28
C LEU A 401 -18.70 -7.23 -4.93
N VAL A 402 -17.55 -7.27 -4.26
CA VAL A 402 -16.33 -7.88 -4.81
C VAL A 402 -16.36 -9.37 -4.58
N SER A 403 -16.19 -10.14 -5.64
CA SER A 403 -16.15 -11.60 -5.59
C SER A 403 -14.74 -12.13 -5.34
N LEU A 404 -13.75 -11.56 -6.02
CA LEU A 404 -12.36 -12.02 -5.99
C LEU A 404 -11.39 -10.86 -6.27
N PHE A 405 -10.28 -10.84 -5.54
CA PHE A 405 -9.09 -10.06 -5.86
C PHE A 405 -8.08 -10.94 -6.56
N VAL A 406 -7.56 -10.50 -7.71
CA VAL A 406 -6.38 -11.10 -8.34
C VAL A 406 -5.23 -10.12 -8.15
N THR A 407 -4.28 -10.52 -7.32
CA THR A 407 -3.08 -9.76 -6.99
C THR A 407 -1.85 -10.45 -7.61
N ASP A 408 -0.69 -9.82 -7.47
CA ASP A 408 0.61 -10.36 -7.92
C ASP A 408 1.00 -11.68 -7.24
N THR A 409 0.56 -11.91 -6.00
CA THR A 409 0.82 -13.16 -5.25
C THR A 409 -0.25 -14.23 -5.45
N GLY A 410 -1.45 -13.87 -5.93
CA GLY A 410 -2.51 -14.83 -6.24
C GLY A 410 -3.93 -14.29 -6.08
N GLY A 411 -4.90 -15.22 -6.08
CA GLY A 411 -6.31 -14.93 -5.88
C GLY A 411 -6.72 -14.92 -4.41
N TYR A 412 -7.35 -13.83 -3.94
CA TYR A 412 -7.84 -13.69 -2.57
C TYR A 412 -9.30 -13.27 -2.50
N THR A 413 -10.02 -13.76 -1.49
CA THR A 413 -11.37 -13.27 -1.19
C THR A 413 -11.28 -11.97 -0.38
N PRO A 414 -12.31 -11.10 -0.40
CA PRO A 414 -12.31 -9.88 0.41
C PRO A 414 -12.13 -10.14 1.91
N SER A 415 -12.62 -11.28 2.39
CA SER A 415 -12.45 -11.70 3.77
C SER A 415 -11.00 -11.97 4.17
N TYR A 416 -10.09 -12.20 3.23
CA TYR A 416 -8.68 -12.48 3.51
C TYR A 416 -7.82 -11.22 3.66
N VAL A 417 -8.37 -10.04 3.34
CA VAL A 417 -7.65 -8.75 3.34
C VAL A 417 -7.05 -8.43 4.71
N TYR A 418 -7.71 -8.77 5.82
CA TYR A 418 -7.16 -8.54 7.17
C TYR A 418 -5.82 -9.27 7.39
N ARG A 419 -5.66 -10.46 6.78
CA ARG A 419 -4.44 -11.26 6.92
C ARG A 419 -3.32 -10.70 6.07
N LEU A 420 -3.63 -10.26 4.85
CA LEU A 420 -2.67 -9.53 4.01
C LEU A 420 -2.18 -8.26 4.72
N LEU A 421 -3.09 -7.51 5.36
CA LEU A 421 -2.68 -6.33 6.12
C LEU A 421 -1.74 -6.64 7.28
N ALA A 422 -1.97 -7.75 8.00
CA ALA A 422 -1.10 -8.16 9.09
C ALA A 422 0.27 -8.65 8.61
N GLU A 423 0.35 -9.18 7.40
CA GLU A 423 1.58 -9.69 6.78
C GLU A 423 2.46 -8.56 6.21
N TYR A 424 1.86 -7.51 5.64
CA TYR A 424 2.61 -6.42 4.99
C TYR A 424 2.74 -5.13 5.81
N TYR A 425 1.97 -4.98 6.90
CA TYR A 425 1.92 -3.73 7.67
C TYR A 425 1.90 -3.96 9.18
N THR A 426 2.61 -3.09 9.90
CA THR A 426 2.54 -2.99 11.36
C THR A 426 1.38 -2.10 11.78
N ARG A 427 0.62 -2.52 12.81
CA ARG A 427 -0.54 -1.78 13.35
C ARG A 427 -0.20 -0.35 13.79
N GLU A 428 0.98 -0.15 14.37
CA GLU A 428 1.47 1.17 14.82
C GLU A 428 1.55 2.20 13.70
N ASP A 429 1.71 1.74 12.45
CA ASP A 429 1.96 2.60 11.30
C ASP A 429 0.73 2.77 10.39
N TYR A 430 -0.45 2.25 10.80
CA TYR A 430 -1.69 2.40 10.02
C TYR A 430 -2.03 3.88 9.80
N ALA A 431 -1.95 4.69 10.86
CA ALA A 431 -1.99 6.15 10.79
C ALA A 431 -0.56 6.71 10.82
N LEU A 432 -0.07 7.21 9.68
CA LEU A 432 1.26 7.85 9.62
C LEU A 432 1.28 9.20 10.34
N SER A 433 0.19 9.96 10.25
CA SER A 433 -0.11 11.10 11.12
C SER A 433 -1.61 11.37 11.18
N ASN A 434 -2.08 11.90 12.32
CA ASN A 434 -3.50 12.24 12.51
C ASN A 434 -3.93 13.41 11.61
N GLU A 435 -3.06 14.38 11.37
CA GLU A 435 -3.32 15.49 10.44
C GLU A 435 -3.52 15.00 9.01
N LEU A 436 -2.71 14.03 8.59
CA LEU A 436 -2.80 13.43 7.27
C LEU A 436 -4.04 12.55 7.15
N LEU A 437 -4.38 11.79 8.20
CA LEU A 437 -5.62 11.03 8.23
C LEU A 437 -6.81 11.97 8.05
N ASN A 438 -6.85 13.07 8.81
CA ASN A 438 -7.91 14.06 8.73
C ASN A 438 -7.98 14.78 7.38
N SER A 439 -6.87 14.93 6.66
CA SER A 439 -6.89 15.53 5.31
C SER A 439 -7.37 14.57 4.24
N ILE A 440 -7.27 13.27 4.49
CA ILE A 440 -7.75 12.22 3.59
C ILE A 440 -9.26 11.93 3.83
N THR A 441 -9.72 12.09 5.06
CA THR A 441 -11.10 11.79 5.46
C THR A 441 -12.05 12.99 5.46
N ARG A 442 -11.55 14.19 5.09
CA ARG A 442 -12.37 15.39 4.86
C ARG A 442 -12.76 15.46 3.39
#